data_AF-A0A933RAU2-F1
#
_entry.id   AF-A0A933RAU2-F1
#
_cell.length_a   1.000
_cell.length_b   1.000
_cell.length_c   1.000
_cell.angle_alpha   90.00
_cell.angle_beta   90.00
_cell.angle_gamma   90.00
#
_symmetry.space_group_name_H-M   'P 1'
#
loop_
_entity.id
_entity.type
_entity.pdbx_description
1 polymer ?
#
loop_
_entity_poly.entity_id
_entity_poly.type
_entity_poly.pdbx_seq_one_letter_code
_entity_poly.pdbx_strand_id
1 'polypeptide(L)'
;MISVATAMIVALFGTRFLITFFRTRGKGQPILGREDHGPDHHMAKQGTPTMGGLAIIAAAFVGWFVAHFRRDLVFSRQSMIMWCGII
;
A
#
# COMPACT_ATOMS: atom_id res chain seq x y z
N MET A 1 -12.93 -7.60 -14.86
CA MET A 1 -12.41 -6.27 -15.28
C MET A 1 -12.72 -5.18 -14.26
N ILE A 2 -13.90 -5.17 -13.62
CA ILE A 2 -14.26 -4.17 -12.59
C ILE A 2 -13.22 -4.12 -11.45
N SER A 3 -12.79 -5.27 -10.93
CA SER A 3 -11.81 -5.37 -9.84
C SER A 3 -10.50 -4.64 -10.14
N VAL A 4 -9.94 -4.86 -11.33
CA VAL A 4 -8.68 -4.25 -11.77
C VAL A 4 -8.83 -2.74 -11.93
N ALA A 5 -9.90 -2.28 -12.57
CA ALA A 5 -10.15 -0.85 -12.75
C ALA A 5 -10.30 -0.14 -11.41
N THR A 6 -11.05 -0.72 -10.47
CA THR A 6 -11.20 -0.15 -9.13
C THR A 6 -9.92 -0.21 -8.31
N ALA A 7 -9.16 -1.31 -8.36
CA ALA A 7 -7.88 -1.43 -7.67
C ALA A 7 -6.86 -0.41 -8.19
N MET A 8 -6.81 -0.19 -9.50
CA MET A 8 -5.90 0.79 -10.10
C MET A 8 -6.22 2.22 -9.62
N ILE A 9 -7.50 2.61 -9.63
CA ILE A 9 -7.93 3.92 -9.13
C ILE A 9 -7.57 4.06 -7.65
N VAL A 10 -7.90 3.07 -6.82
CA VAL A 10 -7.60 3.10 -5.38
C VAL A 10 -6.09 3.13 -5.12
N ALA A 11 -5.27 2.42 -5.90
CA ALA A 11 -3.82 2.44 -5.75
C ALA A 11 -3.23 3.82 -6.08
N LEU A 12 -3.67 4.45 -7.17
CA LEU A 12 -3.14 5.75 -7.60
C LEU A 12 -3.46 6.85 -6.59
N PHE A 13 -4.72 6.98 -6.17
CA PHE A 13 -5.12 8.00 -5.20
C PHE A 13 -4.71 7.63 -3.77
N GLY A 14 -4.82 6.35 -3.41
CA GLY A 14 -4.46 5.82 -2.10
C GLY A 14 -2.98 5.99 -1.80
N THR A 15 -2.08 5.77 -2.77
CA THR A 15 -0.65 5.97 -2.56
C THR A 15 -0.32 7.40 -2.17
N ARG A 16 -0.94 8.41 -2.80
CA ARG A 16 -0.70 9.82 -2.46
C ARG A 16 -1.21 10.19 -1.06
N PHE A 17 -2.38 9.66 -0.69
CA PHE A 17 -2.91 9.81 0.67
C PHE A 17 -2.01 9.14 1.70
N LEU A 18 -1.58 7.91 1.42
CA LEU A 18 -0.76 7.11 2.31
C LEU A 18 0.62 7.73 2.54
N ILE A 19 1.26 8.26 1.49
CA ILE A 19 2.51 9.02 1.61
C ILE A 19 2.34 10.20 2.55
N THR A 20 1.24 10.96 2.40
CA THR A 20 1.00 12.13 3.25
C THR A 20 0.74 11.72 4.70
N PHE A 21 -0.04 10.65 4.92
CA PHE A 21 -0.34 10.11 6.24
C PHE A 21 0.91 9.61 6.98
N PHE A 22 1.79 8.86 6.32
CA PHE A 22 3.02 8.39 6.95
C PHE A 22 4.05 9.50 7.16
N ARG A 23 4.08 10.49 6.26
CA ARG A 23 4.90 11.69 6.43
C ARG A 23 4.48 12.50 7.66
N THR A 24 3.18 12.70 7.89
CA THR A 24 2.69 13.42 9.08
C THR A 24 2.90 12.65 10.38
N ARG A 25 2.99 11.31 10.31
CA ARG A 25 3.31 10.44 11.46
C ARG A 25 4.81 10.29 11.72
N GLY A 26 5.69 10.93 10.94
CA GLY A 26 7.14 10.85 11.10
C GLY A 26 7.72 9.45 10.88
N LYS A 27 6.96 8.54 10.25
CA LYS A 27 7.33 7.14 9.99
C LYS A 27 8.10 7.01 8.68
N GLY A 28 9.05 7.91 8.45
CA GLY A 28 10.04 7.75 7.38
C GLY A 28 11.17 6.86 7.86
N GLN A 29 11.73 6.02 6.99
CA GLN A 29 12.85 5.17 7.39
C GLN A 29 14.05 6.07 7.76
N PRO A 30 14.59 5.98 8.99
CA PRO A 30 15.85 6.64 9.31
C PRO A 30 16.94 5.93 8.51
N ILE A 31 17.58 6.65 7.59
CA ILE A 31 18.78 6.17 6.91
C ILE A 31 19.95 6.53 7.80
N LEU A 32 20.86 5.57 8.01
CA LEU A 32 22.10 5.75 8.79
C LEU A 32 22.77 7.08 8.40
N GLY A 33 22.90 7.96 9.38
CA GLY A 33 23.36 9.33 9.19
C GLY A 33 24.89 9.41 9.12
N ARG A 34 25.38 10.65 9.04
CA ARG A 34 26.81 10.99 9.07
C ARG A 34 27.55 10.41 10.29
N GLU A 35 26.83 10.17 11.38
CA GLU A 35 27.32 9.57 12.64
C GLU A 35 27.63 8.05 12.51
N ASP A 36 27.04 7.36 11.54
CA ASP A 36 27.16 5.91 11.32
C ASP A 36 27.98 5.56 10.05
N HIS A 37 28.85 6.47 9.59
CA HIS A 37 29.67 6.31 8.35
C HIS A 37 28.88 6.22 7.03
N GLY A 38 27.67 6.80 6.95
CA GLY A 38 26.89 6.89 5.71
C GLY A 38 27.41 7.96 4.74
N PRO A 39 27.48 7.72 3.41
CA PRO A 39 27.86 8.76 2.44
C PRO A 39 26.82 9.89 2.40
N ASP A 40 27.26 11.15 2.49
CA ASP A 40 26.40 12.35 2.53
C ASP A 40 25.36 12.42 1.39
N HIS A 41 25.70 11.85 0.24
CA HIS A 41 24.82 11.82 -0.94
C HIS A 41 23.54 11.00 -0.75
N HIS A 42 23.46 10.16 0.30
CA HIS A 42 22.29 9.34 0.62
C HIS A 42 21.33 10.01 1.62
N MET A 43 21.69 11.14 2.22
CA MET A 43 20.83 11.86 3.16
C MET A 43 19.56 12.41 2.51
N ALA A 44 19.59 12.70 1.20
CA ALA A 44 18.41 13.16 0.46
C ALA A 44 17.24 12.14 0.45
N LYS A 45 17.50 10.87 0.77
CA LYS A 45 16.49 9.81 0.84
C LYS A 45 15.94 9.61 2.26
N GLN A 46 16.51 10.28 3.28
CA GLN A 46 16.01 10.21 4.65
C GLN A 46 14.56 10.68 4.70
N GLY A 47 13.71 9.92 5.39
CA GLY A 47 12.30 10.25 5.53
C GLY A 47 11.41 9.73 4.41
N THR A 48 11.94 8.99 3.42
CA THR A 48 11.10 8.33 2.42
C THR A 48 10.30 7.20 3.08
N PRO A 49 8.96 7.24 3.06
CA PRO A 49 8.14 6.18 3.66
C PRO A 49 8.17 4.92 2.78
N THR A 50 8.63 3.79 3.31
CA THR A 50 8.69 2.48 2.61
C THR A 50 7.33 1.78 2.45
N MET A 51 6.23 2.54 2.49
CA MET A 51 4.87 2.01 2.66
C MET A 51 4.13 1.68 1.35
N GLY A 52 4.83 1.62 0.22
CA GLY A 52 4.22 1.32 -1.08
C GLY A 52 3.52 -0.03 -1.13
N GLY A 53 4.08 -1.06 -0.50
CA GLY A 53 3.48 -2.40 -0.44
C GLY A 53 2.11 -2.42 0.25
N LEU A 54 1.95 -1.65 1.33
CA LEU A 54 0.66 -1.54 2.03
C LEU A 54 -0.41 -0.90 1.13
N ALA A 55 -0.05 0.12 0.35
CA ALA A 55 -0.97 0.75 -0.59
C ALA A 55 -1.47 -0.25 -1.66
N ILE A 56 -0.57 -1.10 -2.16
CA ILE A 56 -0.90 -2.10 -3.19
C ILE A 56 -1.83 -3.18 -2.62
N ILE A 57 -1.50 -3.73 -1.44
CA ILE A 57 -2.32 -4.77 -0.79
C ILE A 57 -3.71 -4.23 -0.47
N ALA A 58 -3.80 -3.03 0.10
CA ALA A 58 -5.07 -2.38 0.42
C ALA A 58 -5.90 -2.10 -0.85
N ALA A 59 -5.29 -1.61 -1.92
CA ALA A 59 -5.98 -1.35 -3.19
C ALA A 59 -6.49 -2.64 -3.85
N ALA A 60 -5.70 -3.72 -3.79
CA ALA A 60 -6.10 -5.03 -4.28
C ALA A 60 -7.29 -5.59 -3.48
N PHE A 61 -7.28 -5.43 -2.15
CA PHE A 61 -8.38 -5.84 -1.28
C PHE A 61 -9.67 -5.09 -1.62
N VAL A 62 -9.60 -3.76 -1.72
CA VAL A 62 -10.76 -2.92 -2.04
C VAL A 62 -11.27 -3.24 -3.45
N GLY A 63 -10.39 -3.42 -4.43
CA GLY A 63 -10.82 -3.77 -5.79
C GLY A 63 -11.48 -5.14 -5.89
N TRP A 64 -10.98 -6.13 -5.15
CA TRP A 64 -11.63 -7.43 -5.02
C TRP A 64 -13.01 -7.30 -4.34
N PHE A 65 -13.09 -6.58 -3.22
CA PHE A 65 -14.32 -6.39 -2.45
C PHE A 65 -15.41 -5.70 -3.28
N VAL A 66 -15.07 -4.61 -3.95
CA VAL A 66 -16.02 -3.84 -4.79
C VAL A 66 -16.52 -4.65 -5.99
N ALA A 67 -15.68 -5.50 -6.56
CA ALA A 67 -16.09 -6.37 -7.65
C ALA A 67 -17.04 -7.50 -7.21
N HIS A 68 -16.87 -8.05 -6.01
CA HIS A 68 -17.72 -9.11 -5.47
C HIS A 68 -19.02 -8.59 -4.85
N PHE A 69 -19.09 -7.31 -4.48
CA PHE A 69 -20.31 -6.68 -3.97
C PHE A 69 -21.38 -6.48 -5.06
N ARG A 70 -21.00 -6.51 -6.36
CA ARG A 70 -21.94 -6.34 -7.48
C ARG A 70 -22.57 -7.68 -7.91
N ARG A 71 -23.70 -7.95 -7.25
CA ARG A 71 -24.89 -8.74 -7.61
C ARG A 71 -24.84 -10.23 -7.97
N ASP A 72 -23.80 -10.87 -8.53
CA ASP A 72 -23.95 -12.29 -8.94
C ASP A 72 -22.69 -13.17 -8.85
N LEU A 73 -21.60 -12.68 -8.23
CA LEU A 73 -20.37 -13.46 -8.07
C LEU A 73 -20.30 -14.08 -6.67
N VAL A 74 -20.40 -15.40 -6.62
CA VAL A 74 -20.23 -16.17 -5.38
C VAL A 74 -18.85 -15.87 -4.80
N PHE A 75 -18.79 -15.44 -3.53
CA PHE A 75 -17.53 -15.35 -2.80
C PHE A 75 -16.89 -16.75 -2.75
N SER A 76 -15.80 -16.93 -3.51
CA SER A 76 -15.10 -18.21 -3.51
C SER A 76 -14.45 -18.44 -2.14
N ARG A 77 -14.68 -19.61 -1.54
CA ARG A 77 -14.04 -20.03 -0.28
C ARG A 77 -12.51 -19.87 -0.35
N GLN A 78 -11.91 -20.15 -1.51
CA GLN A 78 -10.49 -19.95 -1.75
C GLN A 78 -10.07 -18.49 -1.62
N SER A 79 -10.86 -17.55 -2.16
CA SER A 79 -10.55 -16.13 -2.07
C SER A 79 -10.67 -15.57 -0.65
N MET A 80 -11.63 -16.07 0.15
CA MET A 80 -11.73 -15.70 1.57
C MET A 80 -10.54 -16.20 2.38
N ILE A 81 -10.12 -17.46 2.19
CA ILE A 81 -8.96 -18.03 2.89
C ILE A 81 -7.70 -17.23 2.58
N MET A 82 -7.48 -16.85 1.32
CA MET A 82 -6.31 -16.04 0.96
C MET A 82 -6.30 -14.68 1.66
N TRP A 83 -7.45 -13.99 1.74
CA TRP A 83 -7.50 -12.69 2.44
C TRP A 83 -7.34 -12.82 3.95
N CYS A 84 -7.86 -13.88 4.57
CA CYS A 84 -7.62 -14.18 5.97
C CYS A 84 -6.16 -14.53 6.29
N GLY A 85 -5.38 -15.04 5.32
CA GLY A 85 -3.96 -15.33 5.52
C GLY A 85 -3.02 -14.14 5.28
N ILE A 86 -3.51 -13.06 4.66
CA ILE A 86 -2.73 -11.85 4.35
C ILE A 86 -2.86 -10.79 5.45
N ILE A 87 -3.98 -10.77 6.18
CA ILE A 87 -4.28 -9.87 7.31
C ILE A 87 -3.82 -10.51 8.61
#